data_AF-A0A6F9AXZ7-F1
#
_entry.id   AF-A0A6F9AXZ7-F1
#
_cell.length_a   1.000
_cell.length_b   1.000
_cell.length_c   1.000
_cell.angle_alpha   90.00
_cell.angle_beta   90.00
_cell.angle_gamma   90.00
#
_symmetry.space_group_name_H-M   'P 1'
#
loop_
_entity.id
_entity.type
_entity.pdbx_description
1 polymer ?
#
loop_
_entity_poly.entity_id
_entity_poly.type
_entity_poly.pdbx_seq_one_letter_code
_entity_poly.pdbx_strand_id
1 'polypeptide(L)'
;LCSIEVTCESASVMAATLANGGFCPITGERVLSPEAVRDTLSLMHSCGMYDFSGQFAFHVGLPAKSGVAGGILLVVPNVMGIMCWSPPLDKLGNSVRGIQFCTDLVSLFNFHNYDNLRHFAKKHDPRREGGDQRVKSVINLLFAAYTGDVSALRRFALSSMDMEQRDYDSRTALHVAAAEGASHSLLFLSHTGTDCVCMSGSSGSDWQTRPPLSVCVFVSHVSPPSALLSGHAEVVRFLLEACKVNPVPRDRWDNTPMEEALHFGHHDVVTILQDYQNKYNPQEASKKVKETTENNLDGLL
;
A
#
# COMPACT_ATOMS: atom_id res chain seq x y z
N LEU A 1 -10.02 2.23 -46.99
CA LEU A 1 -9.60 1.94 -45.60
C LEU A 1 -9.80 3.14 -44.67
N CYS A 2 -9.33 4.36 -45.01
CA CYS A 2 -9.45 5.53 -44.14
C CYS A 2 -10.88 6.08 -43.90
N SER A 3 -11.87 5.62 -44.67
CA SER A 3 -13.29 6.00 -44.52
C SER A 3 -14.13 4.93 -43.81
N ILE A 4 -13.49 4.02 -43.07
CA ILE A 4 -14.20 3.03 -42.25
C ILE A 4 -14.79 3.75 -41.03
N GLU A 5 -16.05 3.44 -40.74
CA GLU A 5 -16.77 3.98 -39.59
C GLU A 5 -16.71 2.99 -38.42
N VAL A 6 -16.46 3.52 -37.23
CA VAL A 6 -16.44 2.76 -35.97
C VAL A 6 -17.06 3.60 -34.86
N THR A 7 -17.55 2.92 -33.82
CA THR A 7 -18.01 3.57 -32.59
C THR A 7 -16.92 3.44 -31.52
N CYS A 8 -17.00 4.25 -30.45
CA CYS A 8 -16.06 4.13 -29.33
C CYS A 8 -16.08 2.72 -28.71
N GLU A 9 -17.25 2.11 -28.62
CA GLU A 9 -17.43 0.76 -28.07
C GLU A 9 -16.70 -0.28 -28.94
N SER A 10 -16.96 -0.28 -30.26
CA SER A 10 -16.33 -1.26 -31.16
C SER A 10 -14.82 -1.07 -31.24
N ALA A 11 -14.35 0.18 -31.25
CA ALA A 11 -12.92 0.48 -31.25
C ALA A 11 -12.24 0.13 -29.92
N SER A 12 -12.93 0.23 -28.78
CA SER A 12 -12.37 -0.19 -27.49
C SER A 12 -12.10 -1.70 -27.45
N VAL A 13 -12.96 -2.52 -28.07
CA VAL A 13 -12.75 -3.96 -28.23
C VAL A 13 -11.53 -4.25 -29.13
N MET A 14 -11.34 -3.46 -30.20
CA MET A 14 -10.15 -3.58 -31.06
C MET A 14 -8.87 -3.26 -30.28
N ALA A 15 -8.86 -2.17 -29.50
CA ALA A 15 -7.75 -1.82 -28.63
C ALA A 15 -7.48 -2.92 -27.58
N ALA A 16 -8.53 -3.48 -26.98
CA ALA A 16 -8.41 -4.53 -25.98
C ALA A 16 -7.92 -5.85 -26.58
N THR A 17 -8.24 -6.12 -27.85
CA THR A 17 -7.68 -7.26 -28.60
C THR A 17 -6.17 -7.13 -28.74
N LEU A 18 -5.65 -5.92 -28.98
CA LEU A 18 -4.21 -5.66 -28.97
C LEU A 18 -3.62 -5.77 -27.56
N ALA A 19 -4.33 -5.27 -26.53
CA ALA A 19 -3.90 -5.40 -25.14
C ALA A 19 -3.77 -6.86 -24.69
N ASN A 20 -4.63 -7.74 -25.23
CA ASN A 20 -4.71 -9.17 -24.91
C ASN A 20 -3.90 -10.06 -25.87
N GLY A 21 -2.84 -9.51 -26.48
CA GLY A 21 -1.90 -10.29 -27.30
C GLY A 21 -2.47 -10.85 -28.61
N GLY A 22 -3.56 -10.27 -29.13
CA GLY A 22 -4.18 -10.69 -30.40
C GLY A 22 -5.39 -11.62 -30.23
N PHE A 23 -5.80 -11.88 -28.99
CA PHE A 23 -7.03 -12.61 -28.68
C PHE A 23 -8.15 -11.63 -28.38
N CYS A 24 -9.28 -11.80 -29.07
CA CYS A 24 -10.45 -10.95 -28.85
C CYS A 24 -11.01 -11.20 -27.43
N PRO A 25 -11.18 -10.16 -26.60
CA PRO A 25 -11.57 -10.34 -25.19
C PRO A 25 -13.01 -10.84 -25.02
N ILE A 26 -13.89 -10.57 -25.99
CA ILE A 26 -15.31 -10.97 -25.94
C ILE A 26 -15.57 -12.33 -26.58
N THR A 27 -14.82 -12.71 -27.63
CA THR A 27 -15.03 -13.98 -28.34
C THR A 27 -14.02 -15.07 -27.93
N GLY A 28 -12.86 -14.69 -27.39
CA GLY A 28 -11.75 -15.60 -27.08
C GLY A 28 -10.99 -16.10 -28.31
N GLU A 29 -11.35 -15.65 -29.51
CA GLU A 29 -10.72 -16.09 -30.76
C GLU A 29 -9.38 -15.39 -30.99
N ARG A 30 -8.44 -16.11 -31.58
CA ARG A 30 -7.16 -15.56 -32.03
C ARG A 30 -7.35 -14.83 -33.36
N VAL A 31 -7.34 -13.50 -33.32
CA VAL A 31 -7.50 -12.64 -34.50
C VAL A 31 -6.15 -12.30 -35.13
N LEU A 32 -5.13 -12.07 -34.30
CA LEU A 32 -3.80 -11.64 -34.75
C LEU A 32 -2.69 -12.55 -34.19
N SER A 33 -1.53 -12.55 -34.84
CA SER A 33 -0.34 -13.17 -34.27
C SER A 33 0.23 -12.28 -33.16
N PRO A 34 0.72 -12.87 -32.05
CA PRO A 34 1.34 -12.08 -30.97
C PRO A 34 2.54 -11.24 -31.44
N GLU A 35 3.26 -11.72 -32.45
CA GLU A 35 4.37 -11.00 -33.09
C GLU A 35 3.88 -9.70 -33.75
N ALA A 36 2.83 -9.78 -34.58
CA ALA A 36 2.25 -8.61 -35.22
C ALA A 36 1.72 -7.59 -34.19
N VAL A 37 1.14 -8.09 -33.08
CA VAL A 37 0.63 -7.24 -32.00
C VAL A 37 1.78 -6.50 -31.30
N ARG A 38 2.84 -7.20 -30.90
CA ARG A 38 4.01 -6.60 -30.24
C ARG A 38 4.65 -5.53 -31.13
N ASP A 39 4.82 -5.83 -32.41
CA ASP A 39 5.47 -4.93 -33.36
C ASP A 39 4.59 -3.68 -33.59
N THR A 40 3.27 -3.88 -33.70
CA THR A 40 2.29 -2.77 -33.81
C THR A 40 2.31 -1.87 -32.58
N LEU A 41 2.27 -2.44 -31.36
CA LEU A 41 2.30 -1.66 -30.12
C LEU A 41 3.60 -0.87 -29.96
N SER A 42 4.72 -1.45 -30.36
CA SER A 42 6.03 -0.78 -30.34
C SER A 42 6.04 0.44 -31.27
N LEU A 43 5.48 0.30 -32.48
CA LEU A 43 5.36 1.42 -33.43
C LEU A 43 4.31 2.46 -33.00
N MET A 44 3.22 2.04 -32.37
CA MET A 44 2.23 2.96 -31.79
C MET A 44 2.86 3.82 -30.69
N HIS A 45 3.77 3.25 -29.90
CA HIS A 45 4.47 4.00 -28.86
C HIS A 45 5.38 5.09 -29.45
N SER A 46 6.17 4.79 -30.50
CA SER A 46 7.13 5.75 -31.07
C SER A 46 6.53 6.72 -32.10
N CYS A 47 5.54 6.28 -32.88
CA CYS A 47 5.05 6.98 -34.09
C CYS A 47 3.52 7.19 -34.10
N GLY A 48 2.84 6.99 -32.96
CA GLY A 48 1.39 6.93 -32.90
C GLY A 48 0.63 8.26 -33.01
N MET A 49 1.23 9.34 -32.50
CA MET A 49 0.53 10.62 -32.22
C MET A 49 1.09 11.80 -33.03
N TYR A 50 1.33 11.61 -34.34
CA TYR A 50 1.95 12.62 -35.22
C TYR A 50 3.27 13.14 -34.62
N ASP A 51 3.59 14.42 -34.81
CA ASP A 51 4.80 15.06 -34.26
C ASP A 51 4.81 15.09 -32.72
N PHE A 52 3.65 14.85 -32.07
CA PHE A 52 3.53 14.76 -30.62
C PHE A 52 3.94 13.38 -30.05
N SER A 53 4.26 12.39 -30.90
CA SER A 53 4.52 11.01 -30.45
C SER A 53 5.66 10.90 -29.43
N GLY A 54 6.74 11.67 -29.57
CA GLY A 54 7.84 11.68 -28.60
C GLY A 54 7.45 12.23 -27.24
N GLN A 55 6.69 13.35 -27.20
CA GLN A 55 6.22 13.95 -25.95
C GLN A 55 5.16 13.06 -25.28
N PHE A 56 4.27 12.46 -26.07
CA PHE A 56 3.27 11.51 -25.56
C PHE A 56 3.93 10.26 -24.96
N ALA A 57 4.92 9.69 -25.64
CA ALA A 57 5.66 8.54 -25.14
C ALA A 57 6.43 8.84 -23.84
N PHE A 58 6.90 10.08 -23.66
CA PHE A 58 7.62 10.49 -22.46
C PHE A 58 6.70 10.80 -21.27
N HIS A 59 5.57 11.49 -21.49
CA HIS A 59 4.68 11.92 -20.42
C HIS A 59 3.60 10.89 -20.06
N VAL A 60 2.99 10.26 -21.08
CA VAL A 60 1.90 9.28 -20.89
C VAL A 60 2.46 7.86 -20.92
N GLY A 61 3.41 7.59 -21.81
CA GLY A 61 4.09 6.29 -21.86
C GLY A 61 3.23 5.13 -22.32
N LEU A 62 2.07 5.38 -22.94
CA LEU A 62 1.17 4.36 -23.44
C LEU A 62 1.22 4.28 -24.98
N PRO A 63 1.07 3.09 -25.59
CA PRO A 63 0.88 2.97 -27.03
C PRO A 63 -0.49 3.52 -27.43
N ALA A 64 -0.48 4.51 -28.33
CA ALA A 64 -1.69 5.16 -28.81
C ALA A 64 -1.63 5.45 -30.32
N LYS A 65 -2.78 5.66 -30.95
CA LYS A 65 -2.88 6.16 -32.33
C LYS A 65 -3.96 7.22 -32.44
N SER A 66 -3.57 8.40 -32.91
CA SER A 66 -4.50 9.49 -33.23
C SER A 66 -5.02 9.43 -34.66
N GLY A 67 -6.24 9.90 -34.88
CA GLY A 67 -6.83 10.11 -36.20
C GLY A 67 -7.51 11.48 -36.32
N VAL A 68 -7.49 12.04 -37.53
CA VAL A 68 -8.07 13.36 -37.86
C VAL A 68 -9.58 13.47 -37.62
N ALA A 69 -10.27 12.35 -37.44
CA ALA A 69 -11.68 12.34 -37.01
C ALA A 69 -11.84 12.72 -35.52
N GLY A 70 -10.75 12.95 -34.79
CA GLY A 70 -10.74 13.23 -33.36
C GLY A 70 -10.72 11.99 -32.47
N GLY A 71 -10.46 10.81 -33.04
CA GLY A 71 -10.35 9.55 -32.31
C GLY A 71 -8.92 9.27 -31.86
N ILE A 72 -8.75 8.79 -30.63
CA ILE A 72 -7.48 8.28 -30.10
C ILE A 72 -7.72 6.84 -29.63
N LEU A 73 -7.09 5.90 -30.32
CA LEU A 73 -7.01 4.50 -29.91
C LEU A 73 -5.88 4.36 -28.89
N LEU A 74 -6.19 3.98 -27.65
CA LEU A 74 -5.23 3.85 -26.55
C LEU A 74 -5.19 2.40 -26.08
N VAL A 75 -3.99 1.86 -25.90
CA VAL A 75 -3.81 0.48 -25.42
C VAL A 75 -3.01 0.48 -24.13
N VAL A 76 -3.51 -0.22 -23.11
CA VAL A 76 -2.75 -0.54 -21.88
C VAL A 76 -2.46 -2.05 -21.92
N PRO A 77 -1.24 -2.46 -22.33
CA PRO A 77 -0.91 -3.86 -22.54
C PRO A 77 -1.22 -4.71 -21.31
N ASN A 78 -1.83 -5.88 -21.51
CA ASN A 78 -2.25 -6.83 -20.48
C ASN A 78 -3.29 -6.31 -19.47
N VAL A 79 -3.89 -5.14 -19.70
CA VAL A 79 -4.90 -4.56 -18.79
C VAL A 79 -6.19 -4.25 -19.54
N MET A 80 -6.17 -3.30 -20.48
CA MET A 80 -7.38 -2.82 -21.15
C MET A 80 -7.08 -2.06 -22.45
N GLY A 81 -8.12 -1.90 -23.29
CA GLY A 81 -8.10 -1.01 -24.45
C GLY A 81 -9.16 0.06 -24.33
N ILE A 82 -8.83 1.29 -24.72
CA ILE A 82 -9.69 2.47 -24.59
C ILE A 82 -9.75 3.18 -25.94
N MET A 83 -10.92 3.70 -26.31
CA MET A 83 -11.07 4.64 -27.40
C MET A 83 -11.63 5.96 -26.84
N CYS A 84 -10.93 7.06 -27.10
CA CYS A 84 -11.42 8.40 -26.81
C CYS A 84 -11.81 9.08 -28.12
N TRP A 85 -12.97 9.73 -28.18
CA TRP A 85 -13.39 10.47 -29.37
C TRP A 85 -13.84 11.88 -29.01
N SER A 86 -13.22 12.87 -29.64
CA SER A 86 -13.58 14.27 -29.54
C SER A 86 -13.12 14.99 -30.82
N PRO A 87 -14.05 15.45 -31.69
CA PRO A 87 -13.74 16.06 -32.98
C PRO A 87 -12.79 17.27 -32.95
N PRO A 88 -12.81 18.17 -31.94
CA PRO A 88 -11.88 19.29 -31.88
C PRO A 88 -10.41 18.82 -31.78
N LEU A 89 -9.61 19.26 -32.76
CA LEU A 89 -8.19 18.94 -32.85
C LEU A 89 -7.31 20.10 -32.38
N ASP A 90 -6.13 19.76 -31.88
CA ASP A 90 -5.04 20.69 -31.62
C ASP A 90 -4.32 21.09 -32.92
N LYS A 91 -3.28 21.92 -32.79
CA LYS A 91 -2.45 22.36 -33.93
C LYS A 91 -1.65 21.23 -34.57
N LEU A 92 -1.46 20.11 -33.87
CA LEU A 92 -0.68 18.95 -34.29
C LEU A 92 -1.56 17.83 -34.89
N GLY A 93 -2.88 18.03 -34.95
CA GLY A 93 -3.84 17.08 -35.50
C GLY A 93 -4.35 16.02 -34.51
N ASN A 94 -4.11 16.19 -33.20
CA ASN A 94 -4.57 15.30 -32.16
C ASN A 94 -5.83 15.83 -31.45
N SER A 95 -6.64 14.94 -30.90
CA SER A 95 -7.84 15.33 -30.14
C SER A 95 -7.48 16.03 -28.83
N VAL A 96 -7.99 17.24 -28.61
CA VAL A 96 -7.68 18.07 -27.42
C VAL A 96 -8.12 17.35 -26.12
N ARG A 97 -9.39 16.93 -26.06
CA ARG A 97 -9.92 16.24 -24.87
C ARG A 97 -9.32 14.85 -24.68
N GLY A 98 -8.98 14.17 -25.78
CA GLY A 98 -8.37 12.86 -25.73
C GLY A 98 -6.97 12.88 -25.11
N ILE A 99 -6.13 13.86 -25.48
CA ILE A 99 -4.81 14.04 -24.86
C ILE A 99 -4.94 14.40 -23.38
N GLN A 100 -5.86 15.32 -23.05
CA GLN A 100 -6.09 15.72 -21.66
C GLN A 100 -6.47 14.50 -20.80
N PHE A 101 -7.43 13.71 -21.27
CA PHE A 101 -7.83 12.46 -20.61
C PHE A 101 -6.66 11.49 -20.43
N CYS A 102 -5.82 11.29 -21.46
CA CYS A 102 -4.67 10.37 -21.35
C CYS A 102 -3.65 10.84 -20.30
N THR A 103 -3.46 12.16 -20.18
CA THR A 103 -2.53 12.75 -19.21
C THR A 103 -3.07 12.60 -17.79
N ASP A 104 -4.36 12.90 -17.59
CA ASP A 104 -5.03 12.76 -16.30
C ASP A 104 -5.16 11.29 -15.86
N LEU A 105 -5.31 10.37 -16.81
CA LEU A 105 -5.33 8.93 -16.53
C LEU A 105 -4.01 8.46 -15.90
N VAL A 106 -2.87 8.90 -16.44
CA VAL A 106 -1.54 8.47 -15.96
C VAL A 106 -1.09 9.22 -14.71
N SER A 107 -1.64 10.41 -14.46
CA SER A 107 -1.40 11.12 -13.20
C SER A 107 -2.11 10.43 -12.03
N LEU A 108 -3.31 9.89 -12.26
CA LEU A 108 -4.10 9.18 -11.24
C LEU A 108 -3.72 7.70 -11.09
N PHE A 109 -3.41 7.00 -12.19
CA PHE A 109 -3.16 5.56 -12.20
C PHE A 109 -1.73 5.18 -12.60
N ASN A 110 -1.25 4.03 -12.10
CA ASN A 110 0.09 3.51 -12.40
C ASN A 110 0.19 2.76 -13.74
N PHE A 111 -0.36 3.36 -14.81
CA PHE A 111 -0.40 2.74 -16.14
C PHE A 111 0.76 3.14 -17.06
N HIS A 112 1.62 4.08 -16.67
CA HIS A 112 2.78 4.43 -17.48
C HIS A 112 3.66 3.19 -17.69
N ASN A 113 4.12 2.93 -18.92
CA ASN A 113 4.85 1.69 -19.24
C ASN A 113 6.14 1.53 -18.43
N TYR A 114 6.72 2.63 -17.97
CA TYR A 114 7.90 2.68 -17.09
C TYR A 114 7.56 2.99 -15.61
N ASP A 115 6.30 2.88 -15.17
CA ASP A 115 5.93 3.03 -13.76
C ASP A 115 6.26 1.77 -12.95
N ASN A 116 6.33 1.92 -11.62
CA ASN A 116 6.64 0.83 -10.69
C ASN A 116 5.36 0.20 -10.13
N LEU A 117 5.28 -1.14 -10.11
CA LEU A 117 4.11 -1.88 -9.61
C LEU A 117 4.15 -2.16 -8.09
N ARG A 118 5.28 -1.87 -7.42
CA ARG A 118 5.51 -2.12 -5.99
C ARG A 118 5.58 -0.84 -5.17
N HIS A 119 6.33 0.14 -5.67
CA HIS A 119 6.56 1.41 -4.98
C HIS A 119 6.12 2.56 -5.90
N PHE A 120 4.85 2.98 -5.77
CA PHE A 120 4.30 4.08 -6.54
C PHE A 120 3.81 5.19 -5.61
N ALA A 121 4.01 6.44 -6.04
CA ALA A 121 3.65 7.62 -5.28
C ALA A 121 2.15 7.91 -5.43
N LYS A 122 1.35 7.76 -4.37
CA LYS A 122 -0.10 8.12 -4.24
C LYS A 122 -1.07 7.67 -5.35
N LYS A 123 -0.60 7.05 -6.44
CA LYS A 123 -1.39 6.59 -7.58
C LYS A 123 -2.21 5.37 -7.22
N HIS A 124 -3.26 5.11 -7.99
CA HIS A 124 -4.10 3.94 -7.85
C HIS A 124 -3.69 2.82 -8.81
N ASP A 125 -3.72 1.58 -8.31
CA ASP A 125 -3.55 0.38 -9.12
C ASP A 125 -4.84 -0.45 -9.04
N PRO A 126 -5.68 -0.46 -10.10
CA PRO A 126 -6.94 -1.19 -10.07
C PRO A 126 -6.76 -2.71 -10.25
N ARG A 127 -5.54 -3.20 -10.49
CA ARG A 127 -5.28 -4.65 -10.52
C ARG A 127 -5.30 -5.28 -9.14
N ARG A 128 -5.22 -4.46 -8.07
CA ARG A 128 -5.34 -4.91 -6.69
C ARG A 128 -6.64 -4.38 -6.09
N GLU A 129 -7.31 -5.20 -5.29
CA GLU A 129 -8.48 -4.75 -4.55
C GLU A 129 -8.07 -3.68 -3.54
N GLY A 130 -8.66 -2.49 -3.62
CA GLY A 130 -8.19 -1.30 -2.90
C GLY A 130 -8.20 -1.42 -1.37
N GLY A 131 -9.14 -2.17 -0.80
CA GLY A 131 -9.20 -2.43 0.64
C GLY A 131 -8.10 -3.40 1.11
N ASP A 132 -7.84 -4.44 0.32
CA ASP A 132 -6.92 -5.51 0.66
C ASP A 132 -5.45 -5.05 0.67
N GLN A 133 -5.05 -4.17 -0.26
CA GLN A 133 -3.67 -3.70 -0.32
C GLN A 133 -3.27 -2.87 0.92
N ARG A 134 -4.15 -2.00 1.40
CA ARG A 134 -3.89 -1.21 2.61
C ARG A 134 -3.76 -2.12 3.81
N VAL A 135 -4.72 -3.03 4.00
CA VAL A 135 -4.73 -3.98 5.12
C VAL A 135 -3.51 -4.90 5.09
N LYS A 136 -3.15 -5.46 3.94
CA LYS A 136 -1.94 -6.29 3.79
C LYS A 136 -0.66 -5.55 4.15
N SER A 137 -0.52 -4.30 3.70
CA SER A 137 0.64 -3.49 4.08
C SER A 137 0.69 -3.24 5.60
N VAL A 138 -0.44 -2.90 6.22
CA VAL A 138 -0.54 -2.70 7.68
C VAL A 138 -0.17 -3.97 8.45
N ILE A 139 -0.72 -5.11 8.06
CA ILE A 139 -0.43 -6.39 8.71
C ILE A 139 1.06 -6.72 8.60
N ASN A 140 1.68 -6.52 7.43
CA ASN A 140 3.11 -6.76 7.24
C ASN A 140 3.98 -5.84 8.12
N LEU A 141 3.54 -4.59 8.33
CA LEU A 141 4.20 -3.66 9.23
C LEU A 141 4.13 -4.15 10.69
N LEU A 142 2.94 -4.55 11.15
CA LEU A 142 2.72 -5.03 12.52
C LEU A 142 3.46 -6.34 12.78
N PHE A 143 3.49 -7.24 11.78
CA PHE A 143 4.25 -8.48 11.87
C PHE A 143 5.75 -8.23 12.03
N ALA A 144 6.31 -7.23 11.33
CA ALA A 144 7.72 -6.84 11.51
C ALA A 144 8.00 -6.28 12.92
N ALA A 145 7.04 -5.57 13.53
CA ALA A 145 7.14 -5.11 14.91
C ALA A 145 7.07 -6.29 15.90
N TYR A 146 6.20 -7.27 15.65
CA TYR A 146 6.07 -8.50 16.43
C TYR A 146 7.36 -9.35 16.42
N THR A 147 8.06 -9.46 15.28
CA THR A 147 9.31 -10.23 15.21
C THR A 147 10.54 -9.45 15.70
N GLY A 148 10.42 -8.14 15.92
CA GLY A 148 11.55 -7.28 16.30
C GLY A 148 12.49 -6.95 15.13
N ASP A 149 12.02 -7.01 13.87
CA ASP A 149 12.86 -6.73 12.70
C ASP A 149 12.93 -5.22 12.41
N VAL A 150 13.92 -4.57 13.01
CA VAL A 150 14.23 -3.14 12.80
C VAL A 150 14.58 -2.86 11.33
N SER A 151 15.14 -3.81 10.59
CA SER A 151 15.54 -3.62 9.19
C SER A 151 14.33 -3.59 8.27
N ALA A 152 13.30 -4.42 8.52
CA ALA A 152 12.02 -4.31 7.84
C ALA A 152 11.32 -2.99 8.15
N LEU A 153 11.28 -2.57 9.42
CA LEU A 153 10.68 -1.30 9.81
C LEU A 153 11.38 -0.09 9.18
N ARG A 154 12.72 -0.11 9.09
CA ARG A 154 13.48 0.92 8.35
C ARG A 154 13.11 0.96 6.88
N ARG A 155 12.94 -0.19 6.23
CA ARG A 155 12.49 -0.25 4.82
C ARG A 155 11.09 0.32 4.65
N PHE A 156 10.17 0.01 5.56
CA PHE A 156 8.82 0.59 5.54
C PHE A 156 8.84 2.11 5.77
N ALA A 157 9.66 2.60 6.70
CA ALA A 157 9.82 4.03 6.96
C ALA A 157 10.38 4.76 5.73
N LEU A 158 11.39 4.19 5.08
CA LEU A 158 11.98 4.72 3.85
C LEU A 158 10.98 4.71 2.68
N SER A 159 10.05 3.75 2.65
CA SER A 159 8.99 3.69 1.64
C SER A 159 7.88 4.74 1.84
N SER A 160 8.03 5.66 2.80
CA SER A 160 7.03 6.67 3.17
C SER A 160 5.70 6.06 3.62
N MET A 161 5.75 4.86 4.21
CA MET A 161 4.57 4.23 4.80
C MET A 161 4.24 4.93 6.12
N ASP A 162 2.96 5.19 6.35
CA ASP A 162 2.49 5.77 7.60
C ASP A 162 2.55 4.73 8.72
N MET A 163 3.34 5.03 9.75
CA MET A 163 3.57 4.15 10.90
C MET A 163 2.47 4.23 11.96
N GLU A 164 1.55 5.20 11.85
CA GLU A 164 0.38 5.36 12.70
C GLU A 164 -0.80 4.49 12.29
N GLN A 165 -0.66 3.74 11.19
CA GLN A 165 -1.73 2.88 10.71
C GLN A 165 -2.08 1.81 11.75
N ARG A 166 -3.39 1.58 11.88
CA ARG A 166 -3.96 0.73 12.92
C ARG A 166 -4.59 -0.53 12.31
N ASP A 167 -4.53 -1.61 13.06
CA ASP A 167 -5.22 -2.85 12.72
C ASP A 167 -6.72 -2.81 13.06
N TYR A 168 -7.43 -3.92 12.80
CA TYR A 168 -8.83 -4.12 13.22
C TYR A 168 -9.05 -3.92 14.73
N ASP A 169 -8.02 -4.15 15.56
CA ASP A 169 -8.05 -3.91 17.01
C ASP A 169 -7.71 -2.46 17.40
N SER A 170 -7.56 -1.56 16.43
CA SER A 170 -7.07 -0.19 16.64
C SER A 170 -5.66 -0.10 17.25
N ARG A 171 -4.90 -1.19 17.20
CA ARG A 171 -3.50 -1.26 17.67
C ARG A 171 -2.54 -0.74 16.60
N THR A 172 -1.56 0.04 17.04
CA THR A 172 -0.43 0.53 16.22
C THR A 172 0.78 -0.40 16.37
N ALA A 173 1.81 -0.20 15.54
CA ALA A 173 3.07 -0.92 15.68
C ALA A 173 3.71 -0.75 17.07
N LEU A 174 3.46 0.38 17.74
CA LEU A 174 3.96 0.65 19.08
C LEU A 174 3.30 -0.22 20.15
N HIS A 175 1.98 -0.49 20.04
CA HIS A 175 1.27 -1.41 20.94
C HIS A 175 1.86 -2.82 20.84
N VAL A 176 2.02 -3.31 19.60
CA VAL A 176 2.58 -4.65 19.34
C VAL A 176 4.02 -4.76 19.84
N ALA A 177 4.86 -3.76 19.59
CA ALA A 177 6.24 -3.75 20.08
C ALA A 177 6.33 -3.64 21.61
N ALA A 178 5.38 -2.93 22.24
CA ALA A 178 5.31 -2.77 23.69
C ALA A 178 4.84 -4.05 24.40
N ALA A 179 3.93 -4.81 23.79
CA ALA A 179 3.47 -6.10 24.32
C ALA A 179 4.57 -7.17 24.27
N GLU A 180 5.38 -7.21 23.21
CA GLU A 180 6.43 -8.22 23.00
C GLU A 180 7.79 -7.87 23.62
N GLY A 181 7.94 -6.70 24.26
CA GLY A 181 9.18 -6.03 24.67
C GLY A 181 10.17 -6.75 25.59
N ALA A 182 10.31 -8.07 25.50
CA ALA A 182 11.21 -8.87 26.30
C ALA A 182 12.68 -8.62 25.96
N SER A 183 13.31 -7.73 26.72
CA SER A 183 14.75 -7.77 26.99
C SER A 183 14.97 -8.60 28.26
N HIS A 184 15.20 -9.90 28.11
CA HIS A 184 15.90 -10.75 29.09
C HIS A 184 15.52 -10.56 30.59
N SER A 185 14.33 -11.02 31.01
CA SER A 185 13.99 -11.16 32.44
C SER A 185 13.54 -12.57 32.87
N LEU A 186 13.79 -13.62 32.07
CA LEU A 186 13.54 -15.01 32.48
C LEU A 186 14.72 -15.99 32.38
N LEU A 187 15.96 -15.50 32.22
CA LEU A 187 17.15 -16.38 32.17
C LEU A 187 18.13 -16.19 33.33
N PHE A 188 17.64 -15.78 34.50
CA PHE A 188 18.44 -15.85 35.73
C PHE A 188 17.75 -16.51 36.94
N LEU A 189 16.61 -17.19 36.77
CA LEU A 189 16.10 -18.08 37.83
C LEU A 189 15.91 -19.52 37.31
N SER A 190 16.85 -20.36 37.75
CA SER A 190 16.73 -21.80 38.10
C SER A 190 16.26 -22.75 36.99
N HIS A 191 17.04 -23.72 36.50
CA HIS A 191 17.69 -24.78 37.28
C HIS A 191 16.91 -25.16 38.55
N THR A 192 15.65 -25.57 38.41
CA THR A 192 14.92 -26.58 39.20
C THR A 192 13.46 -26.58 38.72
N GLY A 193 12.80 -27.73 38.84
CA GLY A 193 11.56 -28.04 38.14
C GLY A 193 10.33 -27.18 38.51
N THR A 194 9.30 -27.38 37.69
CA THR A 194 7.87 -27.35 38.06
C THR A 194 7.34 -26.12 38.81
N ASP A 195 6.55 -25.32 38.09
CA ASP A 195 5.21 -24.81 38.48
C ASP A 195 4.97 -23.36 38.03
N CYS A 196 4.39 -23.18 36.84
CA CYS A 196 3.79 -21.91 36.44
C CYS A 196 2.42 -21.81 37.12
N VAL A 197 2.36 -21.11 38.26
CA VAL A 197 1.09 -20.78 38.92
C VAL A 197 0.40 -19.67 38.11
N CYS A 198 -0.67 -20.05 37.43
CA CYS A 198 -1.70 -19.12 36.95
C CYS A 198 -2.26 -18.37 38.15
N MET A 199 -2.04 -17.06 38.26
CA MET A 199 -2.78 -16.27 39.25
C MET A 199 -4.23 -16.10 38.79
N SER A 200 -5.07 -17.01 39.27
CA SER A 200 -6.52 -16.85 39.36
C SER A 200 -6.91 -16.10 40.63
N GLY A 201 -7.81 -15.12 40.53
CA GLY A 201 -8.47 -14.47 41.67
C GLY A 201 -9.01 -13.07 41.32
N SER A 202 -10.04 -12.92 40.48
CA SER A 202 -11.49 -13.00 40.78
C SER A 202 -12.15 -11.66 41.13
N SER A 203 -12.90 -11.08 40.18
CA SER A 203 -14.32 -10.70 40.37
C SER A 203 -14.92 -10.07 39.09
N GLY A 204 -15.96 -10.71 38.53
CA GLY A 204 -16.94 -10.06 37.63
C GLY A 204 -16.96 -10.53 36.17
N SER A 205 -17.83 -11.53 35.89
CA SER A 205 -18.60 -11.81 34.65
C SER A 205 -18.47 -10.77 33.50
N ASP A 206 -18.12 -11.07 32.25
CA ASP A 206 -18.47 -12.20 31.38
C ASP A 206 -17.41 -12.36 30.27
N TRP A 207 -16.78 -13.53 30.13
CA TRP A 207 -15.81 -13.83 29.06
C TRP A 207 -16.22 -15.02 28.17
N GLN A 208 -17.52 -15.37 28.16
CA GLN A 208 -18.02 -16.60 27.53
C GLN A 208 -18.70 -16.45 26.15
N THR A 209 -18.27 -15.48 25.34
CA THR A 209 -18.71 -15.41 23.93
C THR A 209 -17.57 -15.11 22.95
N ARG A 210 -16.36 -15.62 23.20
CA ARG A 210 -15.29 -15.59 22.20
C ARG A 210 -15.32 -16.85 21.32
N PRO A 211 -15.65 -16.76 20.02
CA PRO A 211 -15.34 -17.82 19.06
C PRO A 211 -13.81 -18.01 18.97
N PRO A 212 -13.31 -19.23 18.70
CA PRO A 212 -11.90 -19.61 18.83
C PRO A 212 -11.01 -19.10 17.68
N LEU A 213 -11.24 -17.87 17.20
CA LEU A 213 -10.45 -17.24 16.13
C LEU A 213 -9.53 -16.12 16.67
N SER A 214 -9.25 -16.12 17.97
CA SER A 214 -8.08 -15.40 18.50
C SER A 214 -6.86 -16.08 17.88
N VAL A 215 -6.27 -15.42 16.89
CA VAL A 215 -4.97 -15.77 16.31
C VAL A 215 -3.92 -15.54 17.40
N CYS A 216 -3.91 -16.40 18.42
CA CYS A 216 -2.67 -16.93 18.93
C CYS A 216 -2.02 -17.58 17.72
N VAL A 217 -1.03 -16.91 17.13
CA VAL A 217 -0.06 -17.62 16.32
C VAL A 217 0.63 -18.57 17.29
N PHE A 218 0.07 -19.78 17.40
CA PHE A 218 0.67 -20.92 18.06
C PHE A 218 1.86 -21.35 17.19
N VAL A 219 2.96 -20.60 17.22
CA VAL A 219 4.27 -21.12 16.79
C VAL A 219 4.84 -21.90 17.96
N SER A 220 4.23 -23.04 18.26
CA SER A 220 4.92 -24.07 19.02
C SER A 220 5.95 -24.70 18.09
N HIS A 221 7.21 -24.73 18.56
CA HIS A 221 8.38 -25.34 17.91
C HIS A 221 9.04 -24.61 16.74
N VAL A 222 9.60 -23.43 16.99
CA VAL A 222 10.96 -23.11 16.51
C VAL A 222 11.63 -22.25 17.59
N SER A 223 12.61 -22.79 18.30
CA SER A 223 13.49 -21.97 19.14
C SER A 223 14.35 -21.10 18.24
N PRO A 224 14.22 -19.75 18.24
CA PRO A 224 15.15 -18.92 17.49
C PRO A 224 16.49 -18.82 18.24
N PRO A 225 17.62 -18.70 17.52
CA PRO A 225 18.92 -18.51 18.13
C PRO A 225 18.99 -17.22 18.95
N SER A 226 19.68 -17.30 20.09
CA SER A 226 19.75 -16.35 21.21
C SER A 226 20.33 -14.96 20.93
N ALA A 227 20.57 -14.59 19.66
CA ALA A 227 21.13 -13.30 19.25
C ALA A 227 20.08 -12.26 18.78
N LEU A 228 18.80 -12.63 18.71
CA LEU A 228 17.69 -11.77 18.25
C LEU A 228 16.93 -11.05 19.40
N LEU A 229 17.28 -11.32 20.66
CA LEU A 229 16.49 -10.97 21.85
C LEU A 229 16.62 -9.51 22.35
N SER A 230 17.24 -8.61 21.58
CA SER A 230 17.32 -7.16 21.91
C SER A 230 16.64 -6.27 20.87
N GLY A 231 16.00 -6.85 19.85
CA GLY A 231 15.42 -6.09 18.74
C GLY A 231 14.27 -5.19 19.17
N HIS A 232 13.44 -5.60 20.13
CA HIS A 232 12.21 -4.88 20.49
C HIS A 232 12.48 -3.52 21.16
N ALA A 233 13.49 -3.42 22.03
CA ALA A 233 13.90 -2.13 22.61
C ALA A 233 14.40 -1.17 21.51
N GLU A 234 15.12 -1.69 20.50
CA GLU A 234 15.54 -0.89 19.34
C GLU A 234 14.37 -0.52 18.42
N VAL A 235 13.37 -1.40 18.25
CA VAL A 235 12.15 -1.10 17.50
C VAL A 235 11.38 0.06 18.16
N VAL A 236 11.18 0.01 19.48
CA VAL A 236 10.48 1.08 20.22
C VAL A 236 11.25 2.39 20.10
N ARG A 237 12.58 2.37 20.29
CA ARG A 237 13.42 3.55 20.08
C ARG A 237 13.33 4.07 18.64
N PHE A 238 13.35 3.19 17.64
CA PHE A 238 13.23 3.56 16.24
C PHE A 238 11.88 4.20 15.92
N LEU A 239 10.77 3.64 16.41
CA LEU A 239 9.43 4.18 16.19
C LEU A 239 9.23 5.55 16.86
N LEU A 240 9.82 5.76 18.04
CA LEU A 240 9.72 7.04 18.76
C LEU A 240 10.69 8.09 18.21
N GLU A 241 11.97 7.76 18.02
CA GLU A 241 13.00 8.72 17.59
C GLU A 241 12.93 9.03 16.09
N ALA A 242 12.77 8.01 15.24
CA ALA A 242 12.80 8.19 13.79
C ALA A 242 11.41 8.47 13.18
N CYS A 243 10.37 7.77 13.66
CA CYS A 243 9.03 7.90 13.09
C CYS A 243 8.13 8.91 13.83
N LYS A 244 8.53 9.39 15.02
CA LYS A 244 7.76 10.32 15.87
C LYS A 244 6.32 9.86 16.07
N VAL A 245 6.16 8.58 16.37
CA VAL A 245 4.85 7.96 16.57
C VAL A 245 4.20 8.49 17.86
N ASN A 246 2.89 8.67 17.87
CA ASN A 246 2.15 9.10 19.06
C ASN A 246 2.32 8.04 20.18
N PRO A 247 2.74 8.44 21.39
CA PRO A 247 2.90 7.50 22.50
C PRO A 247 1.59 7.20 23.25
N VAL A 248 0.50 7.91 22.97
CA VAL A 248 -0.79 7.77 23.67
C VAL A 248 -1.99 7.29 22.81
N PRO A 249 -1.83 6.53 21.70
CA PRO A 249 -2.97 5.97 21.00
C PRO A 249 -3.67 4.97 21.92
N ARG A 250 -5.01 4.99 21.92
CA ARG A 250 -5.84 4.01 22.63
C ARG A 250 -6.23 2.90 21.67
N ASP A 251 -6.11 1.66 22.14
CA ASP A 251 -6.61 0.47 21.45
C ASP A 251 -8.13 0.31 21.64
N ARG A 252 -8.67 -0.83 21.18
CA ARG A 252 -10.09 -1.20 21.40
C ARG A 252 -10.46 -1.34 22.88
N TRP A 253 -9.51 -1.66 23.75
CA TRP A 253 -9.69 -1.86 25.19
C TRP A 253 -9.41 -0.60 26.02
N ASP A 254 -9.21 0.53 25.34
CA ASP A 254 -8.85 1.84 25.92
C ASP A 254 -7.51 1.84 26.67
N ASN A 255 -6.66 0.85 26.40
CA ASN A 255 -5.31 0.77 26.94
C ASN A 255 -4.34 1.55 26.04
N THR A 256 -3.38 2.19 26.68
CA THR A 256 -2.24 2.82 26.03
C THR A 256 -1.08 1.83 25.89
N PRO A 257 -0.12 2.06 24.96
CA PRO A 257 1.06 1.21 24.82
C PRO A 257 1.87 1.09 26.12
N MET A 258 1.83 2.11 26.99
CA MET A 258 2.49 2.09 28.30
C MET A 258 1.77 1.17 29.29
N GLU A 259 0.45 1.21 29.33
CA GLU A 259 -0.36 0.32 30.17
C GLU A 259 -0.24 -1.13 29.69
N GLU A 260 -0.14 -1.36 28.37
CA GLU A 260 0.11 -2.67 27.79
C GLU A 260 1.51 -3.20 28.19
N ALA A 261 2.56 -2.37 28.09
CA ALA A 261 3.89 -2.72 28.58
C ALA A 261 3.92 -3.03 30.09
N LEU A 262 3.16 -2.27 30.91
CA LEU A 262 3.03 -2.52 32.35
C LEU A 262 2.30 -3.84 32.63
N HIS A 263 1.25 -4.16 31.87
CA HIS A 263 0.49 -5.41 32.02
C HIS A 263 1.37 -6.64 31.79
N PHE A 264 2.27 -6.58 30.79
CA PHE A 264 3.22 -7.65 30.50
C PHE A 264 4.53 -7.59 31.32
N GLY A 265 4.73 -6.54 32.13
CA GLY A 265 5.87 -6.41 33.04
C GLY A 265 7.17 -5.88 32.40
N HIS A 266 7.09 -5.20 31.27
CA HIS A 266 8.25 -4.72 30.50
C HIS A 266 8.75 -3.35 30.99
N HIS A 267 9.55 -3.36 32.05
CA HIS A 267 10.00 -2.14 32.72
C HIS A 267 10.94 -1.27 31.86
N ASP A 268 11.75 -1.88 30.99
CA ASP A 268 12.65 -1.21 30.06
C ASP A 268 11.89 -0.39 29.01
N VAL A 269 10.87 -0.97 28.38
CA VAL A 269 10.00 -0.26 27.43
C VAL A 269 9.23 0.86 28.12
N VAL A 270 8.75 0.64 29.35
CA VAL A 270 8.07 1.67 30.15
C VAL A 270 8.97 2.88 30.40
N THR A 271 10.24 2.69 30.77
CA THR A 271 11.17 3.82 30.97
C THR A 271 11.38 4.63 29.69
N ILE A 272 11.52 3.96 28.54
CA ILE A 272 11.69 4.61 27.23
C ILE A 272 10.42 5.41 26.86
N LEU A 273 9.23 4.84 27.10
CA LEU A 273 7.96 5.51 26.84
C LEU A 273 7.73 6.71 27.78
N GLN A 274 8.08 6.59 29.06
CA GLN A 274 8.01 7.69 30.03
C GLN A 274 8.94 8.84 29.64
N ASP A 275 10.19 8.53 29.26
CA ASP A 275 11.16 9.52 28.79
C ASP A 275 10.68 10.27 27.56
N TYR A 276 9.97 9.60 26.66
CA TYR A 276 9.43 10.21 25.45
C TYR A 276 8.15 11.03 25.73
N GLN A 277 7.25 10.55 26.59
CA GLN A 277 6.05 11.30 26.99
C GLN A 277 6.40 12.64 27.64
N ASN A 278 7.44 12.68 28.47
CA ASN A 278 7.93 13.92 29.08
C ASN A 278 8.46 14.93 28.05
N LYS A 279 8.88 14.47 26.87
CA LYS A 279 9.34 15.30 25.75
C LYS A 279 8.24 15.60 24.73
N TYR A 280 7.11 14.90 24.79
CA TYR A 280 6.04 14.97 23.80
C TYR A 280 5.12 16.16 24.09
N ASN A 281 5.08 17.14 23.18
CA ASN A 281 4.18 18.29 23.29
C ASN A 281 2.89 18.06 22.45
N PRO A 282 1.70 17.98 23.06
CA PRO A 282 0.45 17.65 22.36
C PRO A 282 -0.01 18.70 21.33
N GLN A 283 0.56 19.90 21.32
CA GLN A 283 0.19 20.96 20.36
C GLN A 283 0.70 20.70 18.92
N GLU A 284 1.76 19.91 18.72
CA GLU A 284 2.25 19.55 17.38
C GLU A 284 1.40 18.46 16.70
N ALA A 285 0.80 17.56 17.48
CA ALA A 285 -0.04 16.46 16.98
C ALA A 285 -1.35 16.96 16.33
N SER A 286 -1.96 18.02 16.88
CA SER A 286 -3.17 18.64 16.31
C SER A 286 -2.93 19.39 14.99
N LYS A 287 -1.68 19.76 14.66
CA LYS A 287 -1.36 20.38 13.36
C LYS A 287 -1.28 19.35 12.24
N LYS A 288 -0.68 18.17 12.48
CA LYS A 288 -0.63 17.06 11.52
C LYS A 288 -2.01 16.53 11.13
N VAL A 289 -2.93 16.40 12.09
CA VAL A 289 -4.31 15.95 11.81
C VAL A 289 -5.02 16.94 10.88
N LYS A 290 -4.87 18.26 11.12
CA LYS A 290 -5.45 19.31 10.27
C LYS A 290 -4.88 19.33 8.85
N GLU A 291 -3.56 19.24 8.69
CA GLU A 291 -2.92 19.15 7.36
C GLU A 291 -3.34 17.88 6.60
N THR A 292 -3.55 16.75 7.30
CA THR A 292 -3.97 15.50 6.64
C THR A 292 -5.44 15.55 6.23
N THR A 293 -6.31 16.21 7.01
CA THR A 293 -7.71 16.44 6.60
C THR A 293 -7.86 17.44 5.48
N GLU A 294 -7.10 18.54 5.48
CA GLU A 294 -7.13 19.56 4.41
C GLU A 294 -6.62 18.98 3.08
N ASN A 295 -5.51 18.24 3.10
CA ASN A 295 -4.99 17.56 1.90
C ASN A 295 -5.92 16.45 1.34
N ASN A 296 -6.81 15.88 2.17
CA ASN A 296 -7.80 14.90 1.73
C ASN A 296 -9.08 15.55 1.17
N LEU A 297 -9.38 16.79 1.56
CA LEU A 297 -10.51 17.58 1.02
C LEU A 297 -10.16 18.22 -0.32
N ASP A 298 -8.92 18.70 -0.48
CA ASP A 298 -8.42 19.28 -1.74
C ASP A 298 -8.22 18.25 -2.87
N GLY A 299 -8.24 16.95 -2.55
CA GLY A 299 -8.21 15.86 -3.54
C GLY A 299 -9.59 15.38 -4.00
N LEU A 300 -10.68 15.97 -3.47
CA LEU A 300 -12.08 15.57 -3.70
C LEU A 300 -12.95 16.71 -4.28
N LEU A 301 -12.38 17.89 -4.49
CA LEU A 301 -12.97 19.06 -5.16
C LEU A 301 -12.21 19.39 -6.44
#